data_AF-A0A7R9N6A5-F1
#
_entry.id   AF-A0A7R9N6A5-F1
#
_cell.length_a   1.000
_cell.length_b   1.000
_cell.length_c   1.000
_cell.angle_alpha   90.00
_cell.angle_beta   90.00
_cell.angle_gamma   90.00
#
_symmetry.space_group_name_H-M   'P 1'
#
loop_
_entity.id
_entity.type
_entity.pdbx_description
1 polymer ?
#
loop_
_entity_poly.entity_id
_entity_poly.type
_entity_poly.pdbx_seq_one_letter_code
_entity_poly.pdbx_strand_id
1 'polypeptide(L)'
;MKQLTASEVQFFLVISAIVAFVFGDGITAVMLMHFNGYAAEYSAVLRYFAVKNGLIAMFFFKVITATILIFIPLFVQKRDGSETWKINGFLLAFTLGGAAATIGNLGVIITGRVFVQPETVIIGFILLLAVLVELGDILDHRVMKLRSTTRPLLTEEEWIEQVYS
;
A
#
# COMPACT_ATOMS: atom_id res chain seq x y z
N MET A 1 -27.51 -3.23 -4.74
CA MET A 1 -26.20 -2.96 -4.12
C MET A 1 -25.55 -1.82 -4.89
N LYS A 2 -25.16 -0.72 -4.21
CA LYS A 2 -24.49 0.41 -4.86
C LYS A 2 -23.05 0.00 -5.22
N GLN A 3 -22.63 0.25 -6.46
CA GLN A 3 -21.24 0.01 -6.88
C GLN A 3 -20.33 1.10 -6.31
N LEU A 4 -19.16 0.71 -5.79
CA LEU A 4 -18.14 1.65 -5.30
C LEU A 4 -17.42 2.30 -6.48
N THR A 5 -17.15 3.59 -6.36
CA THR A 5 -16.31 4.37 -7.26
C THR A 5 -14.83 4.05 -7.04
N ALA A 6 -13.99 4.28 -8.05
CA ALA A 6 -12.56 4.03 -7.96
C ALA A 6 -11.87 4.84 -6.84
N SER A 7 -12.35 6.05 -6.56
CA SER A 7 -11.90 6.91 -5.45
C SER A 7 -12.33 6.40 -4.08
N GLU A 8 -13.55 5.85 -3.96
CA GLU A 8 -13.98 5.20 -2.71
C GLU A 8 -13.11 3.98 -2.42
N VAL A 9 -12.82 3.16 -3.44
CA VAL A 9 -11.88 2.02 -3.32
C VAL A 9 -10.49 2.50 -2.89
N GLN A 10 -9.98 3.57 -3.51
CA GLN A 10 -8.67 4.15 -3.16
C GLN A 10 -8.62 4.56 -1.69
N PHE A 11 -9.65 5.22 -1.18
CA PHE A 11 -9.72 5.62 0.23
C PHE A 11 -9.62 4.42 1.18
N PHE A 12 -10.36 3.34 0.92
CA PHE A 12 -10.28 2.12 1.73
C PHE A 12 -8.89 1.48 1.66
N LEU A 13 -8.26 1.49 0.47
CA LEU A 13 -6.92 0.94 0.29
C LEU A 13 -5.84 1.77 0.98
N VAL A 14 -5.97 3.10 1.02
CA VAL A 14 -5.07 3.97 1.81
C VAL A 14 -5.15 3.60 3.29
N ILE A 15 -6.36 3.52 3.84
CA ILE A 15 -6.56 3.15 5.25
C ILE A 15 -5.98 1.76 5.52
N SER A 16 -6.29 0.79 4.65
CA SER A 16 -5.85 -0.59 4.81
C SER A 16 -4.33 -0.74 4.71
N ALA A 17 -3.69 -0.01 3.80
CA ALA A 17 -2.24 0.03 3.67
C ALA A 17 -1.59 0.63 4.92
N ILE A 18 -2.15 1.73 5.47
CA ILE A 18 -1.68 2.31 6.73
C ILE A 18 -1.81 1.31 7.88
N VAL A 19 -2.99 0.70 8.03
CA VAL A 19 -3.22 -0.26 9.13
C VAL A 19 -2.30 -1.47 9.02
N ALA A 20 -2.18 -2.09 7.85
CA ALA A 20 -1.42 -3.33 7.69
C ALA A 20 0.09 -3.09 7.61
N PHE A 21 0.54 -2.19 6.72
CA PHE A 21 1.96 -1.99 6.42
C PHE A 21 2.65 -1.04 7.40
N VAL A 22 1.96 0.02 7.86
CA VAL A 22 2.55 0.99 8.78
C VAL A 22 2.45 0.48 10.21
N PHE A 23 1.23 0.24 10.69
CA PHE A 23 1.00 -0.12 12.09
C PHE A 23 1.15 -1.61 12.36
N GLY A 24 0.55 -2.48 11.56
CA GLY A 24 0.60 -3.93 11.74
C GLY A 24 2.04 -4.44 11.76
N ASP A 25 2.75 -4.26 10.65
CA ASP A 25 4.16 -4.66 10.54
C ASP A 25 5.07 -3.84 11.48
N GLY A 26 4.81 -2.55 11.68
CA GLY A 26 5.59 -1.70 12.60
C GLY A 26 5.52 -2.17 14.06
N ILE A 27 4.32 -2.38 14.60
CA ILE A 27 4.09 -2.81 15.98
C ILE A 27 4.61 -4.24 16.16
N THR A 28 4.31 -5.13 15.22
CA THR A 28 4.74 -6.53 15.35
C THR A 28 6.26 -6.69 15.21
N ALA A 29 6.95 -5.86 14.42
CA ALA A 29 8.41 -5.82 14.40
C ALA A 29 9.01 -5.38 15.75
N VAL A 30 8.42 -4.38 16.40
CA VAL A 30 8.81 -3.96 17.76
C VAL A 30 8.61 -5.12 18.74
N MET A 31 7.44 -5.76 18.72
CA MET A 31 7.13 -6.89 19.59
C MET A 31 8.09 -8.06 19.34
N LEU A 32 8.38 -8.36 18.08
CA LEU A 32 9.31 -9.42 17.70
C LEU A 32 10.68 -9.20 18.33
N MET A 33 11.24 -7.99 18.21
CA MET A 33 12.52 -7.67 18.83
C MET A 33 12.46 -7.63 20.36
N HIS A 34 11.33 -7.24 20.94
CA HIS A 34 11.14 -7.21 22.38
C HIS A 34 11.11 -8.63 22.99
N PHE A 35 10.38 -9.56 22.38
CA PHE A 35 10.18 -10.91 22.92
C PHE A 35 11.23 -11.92 22.45
N ASN A 36 11.76 -11.77 21.23
CA ASN A 36 12.69 -12.74 20.62
C ASN A 36 14.11 -12.17 20.45
N GLY A 37 14.34 -10.93 20.88
CA GLY A 37 15.63 -10.24 20.80
C GLY A 37 15.87 -9.54 19.45
N TYR A 38 16.79 -8.58 19.45
CA TYR A 38 17.08 -7.74 18.27
C TYR A 38 17.50 -8.53 17.01
N ALA A 39 18.06 -9.73 17.18
CA ALA A 39 18.47 -10.58 16.07
C ALA A 39 17.29 -11.23 15.33
N ALA A 40 16.09 -11.23 15.93
CA ALA A 40 14.88 -11.75 15.28
C ALA A 40 14.39 -10.84 14.13
N GLU A 41 14.74 -9.55 14.15
CA GLU A 41 14.47 -8.65 13.03
C GLU A 41 15.46 -8.91 11.89
N TYR A 42 14.90 -9.30 10.73
CA TYR A 42 15.67 -9.60 9.52
C TYR A 42 16.36 -8.35 8.96
N SER A 43 15.68 -7.20 8.98
CA SER A 43 16.20 -5.95 8.44
C SER A 43 17.39 -5.43 9.26
N ALA A 44 18.58 -5.46 8.65
CA ALA A 44 19.80 -4.93 9.26
C ALA A 44 19.67 -3.44 9.62
N VAL A 45 18.94 -2.66 8.80
CA VAL A 45 18.71 -1.23 9.05
C VAL A 45 17.83 -1.02 10.27
N LEU A 46 16.71 -1.74 10.36
CA LEU A 46 15.80 -1.61 11.51
C LEU A 46 16.47 -2.10 12.79
N ARG A 47 17.22 -3.21 12.71
CA ARG A 47 18.01 -3.73 13.83
C ARG A 47 19.05 -2.72 14.31
N TYR A 48 19.80 -2.11 13.39
CA TYR A 48 20.78 -1.07 13.73
C TYR A 48 20.10 0.12 14.44
N PHE A 49 18.95 0.56 13.90
CA PHE A 49 18.20 1.68 14.48
C PHE A 49 17.68 1.36 15.88
N ALA A 50 17.17 0.14 16.08
CA ALA A 50 16.66 -0.36 17.35
C ALA A 50 17.77 -0.48 18.41
N VAL A 51 18.94 -1.02 18.06
CA VAL A 51 20.08 -1.15 18.98
C VAL A 51 20.63 0.21 19.38
N LYS A 52 20.70 1.16 18.43
CA LYS A 52 21.31 2.48 18.67
C LYS A 52 20.37 3.47 19.37
N ASN A 53 19.09 3.48 18.98
CA ASN A 53 18.13 4.51 19.39
C ASN A 53 16.93 3.96 20.19
N GLY A 54 16.84 2.64 20.36
CA GLY A 54 15.73 1.97 21.03
C GLY A 54 14.57 1.59 20.09
N LEU A 55 13.71 0.70 20.58
CA LEU A 55 12.57 0.15 19.82
C LEU A 55 11.55 1.22 19.42
N ILE A 56 11.29 2.20 20.28
CA ILE A 56 10.35 3.30 20.02
C ILE A 56 10.85 4.18 18.86
N ALA A 57 12.14 4.53 18.86
CA ALA A 57 12.71 5.33 17.78
C ALA A 57 12.71 4.58 16.45
N MET A 58 12.99 3.27 16.47
CA MET A 58 12.87 2.42 15.29
C MET A 58 11.43 2.36 14.75
N PHE A 59 10.43 2.26 15.64
CA PHE A 59 9.03 2.31 15.26
C PHE A 59 8.68 3.62 14.54
N PHE A 60 9.03 4.77 15.11
CA PHE A 60 8.77 6.07 14.46
C PHE A 60 9.50 6.20 13.11
N PHE A 61 10.75 5.75 13.03
CA PHE A 61 11.49 5.72 11.76
C PHE A 61 10.75 4.90 10.69
N LYS A 62 10.26 3.70 11.06
CA LYS A 62 9.51 2.83 10.16
C LYS A 62 8.18 3.46 9.75
N VAL A 63 7.45 4.04 10.70
CA VAL A 63 6.17 4.74 10.43
C VAL A 63 6.38 5.88 9.43
N ILE A 64 7.34 6.78 9.69
CA ILE A 64 7.62 7.91 8.80
C ILE A 64 8.01 7.43 7.40
N THR A 65 8.92 6.46 7.31
CA THR A 65 9.39 5.92 6.03
C THR A 65 8.24 5.28 5.24
N ALA A 66 7.42 4.47 5.90
CA ALA A 66 6.28 3.79 5.28
C ALA A 66 5.21 4.80 4.84
N THR A 67 4.91 5.81 5.65
CA THR A 67 4.01 6.91 5.26
C THR A 67 4.53 7.64 4.02
N ILE A 68 5.81 8.01 3.97
CA ILE A 68 6.39 8.66 2.78
C ILE A 68 6.20 7.77 1.53
N LEU A 69 6.50 6.48 1.62
CA LEU A 69 6.36 5.55 0.50
C LEU A 69 4.92 5.44 0.00
N ILE A 70 3.94 5.37 0.91
CA ILE A 70 2.52 5.24 0.56
C ILE A 70 1.98 6.52 -0.10
N PHE A 71 2.42 7.69 0.37
CA PHE A 71 1.87 8.96 -0.09
C PHE A 71 2.52 9.51 -1.36
N ILE A 72 3.74 9.11 -1.72
CA ILE A 72 4.39 9.56 -2.96
C ILE A 72 3.50 9.35 -4.21
N PRO A 73 2.94 8.14 -4.46
CA PRO A 73 2.06 7.92 -5.62
C PRO A 73 0.79 8.80 -5.61
N LEU A 74 0.26 9.11 -4.41
CA LEU A 74 -0.92 9.96 -4.26
C LEU A 74 -0.62 11.42 -4.62
N PHE A 75 0.58 11.91 -4.31
CA PHE A 75 0.98 13.28 -4.64
C PHE A 75 1.27 13.48 -6.14
N VAL A 76 1.73 12.43 -6.83
CA VAL A 76 2.01 12.49 -8.27
C VAL A 76 0.79 12.18 -9.13
N GLN A 77 -0.32 11.73 -8.52
CA GLN A 77 -1.56 11.38 -9.22
C GLN A 77 -2.09 12.57 -10.01
N LYS A 78 -2.33 12.35 -11.31
CA LYS A 78 -2.95 13.36 -12.17
C LYS A 78 -4.40 13.65 -11.79
N ARG A 79 -4.80 14.92 -11.89
CA ARG A 79 -6.16 15.40 -11.58
C ARG A 79 -7.27 14.82 -12.47
N ASP A 80 -6.91 14.32 -13.65
CA ASP A 80 -7.85 13.68 -14.58
C ASP A 80 -8.24 12.25 -14.15
N GLY A 81 -7.60 11.72 -13.10
CA GLY A 81 -7.85 10.38 -12.56
C GLY A 81 -7.31 9.26 -13.44
N SER A 82 -6.42 9.55 -14.40
CA SER A 82 -5.85 8.59 -15.35
C SER A 82 -4.94 7.52 -14.72
N GLU A 83 -4.63 7.61 -13.43
CA GLU A 83 -3.70 6.72 -12.73
C GLU A 83 -4.34 6.09 -11.48
N THR A 84 -5.67 6.15 -11.38
CA THR A 84 -6.40 5.74 -10.16
C THR A 84 -6.26 4.24 -9.91
N TRP A 85 -6.43 3.40 -10.93
CA TRP A 85 -6.35 1.95 -10.77
C TRP A 85 -4.92 1.47 -10.57
N LYS A 86 -3.94 2.11 -11.21
CA LYS A 86 -2.51 1.91 -10.96
C LYS A 86 -2.14 2.15 -9.49
N ILE A 87 -2.59 3.27 -8.94
CA ILE A 87 -2.39 3.61 -7.52
C ILE A 87 -3.14 2.64 -6.61
N ASN A 88 -4.36 2.23 -6.97
CA ASN A 88 -5.07 1.20 -6.22
C ASN A 88 -4.31 -0.14 -6.19
N GLY A 89 -3.71 -0.55 -7.32
CA GLY A 89 -2.85 -1.73 -7.39
C GLY A 89 -1.64 -1.62 -6.45
N PHE A 90 -0.99 -0.45 -6.45
CA PHE A 90 0.10 -0.14 -5.52
C PHE A 90 -0.34 -0.25 -4.04
N LEU A 91 -1.44 0.40 -3.66
CA LEU A 91 -1.94 0.40 -2.27
C LEU A 91 -2.39 -1.00 -1.82
N LEU A 92 -2.97 -1.78 -2.73
CA LEU A 92 -3.35 -3.16 -2.45
C LEU A 92 -2.12 -4.03 -2.20
N ALA A 93 -1.04 -3.86 -2.97
CA ALA A 93 0.22 -4.57 -2.72
C ALA A 93 0.79 -4.24 -1.33
N PHE A 94 0.76 -2.97 -0.91
CA PHE A 94 1.17 -2.57 0.43
C PHE A 94 0.29 -3.16 1.53
N THR A 95 -1.03 -3.19 1.33
CA THR A 95 -1.97 -3.82 2.26
C THR A 95 -1.64 -5.30 2.46
N LEU A 96 -1.50 -6.05 1.37
CA LEU A 96 -1.25 -7.49 1.41
C LEU A 96 0.16 -7.82 1.91
N GLY A 97 1.18 -7.07 1.47
CA GLY A 97 2.55 -7.22 1.94
C GLY A 97 2.68 -6.91 3.44
N GLY A 98 2.04 -5.84 3.90
CA GLY A 98 2.00 -5.48 5.33
C GLY A 98 1.30 -6.54 6.18
N ALA A 99 0.18 -7.10 5.68
CA ALA A 99 -0.51 -8.19 6.35
C ALA A 99 0.36 -9.45 6.42
N ALA A 100 1.06 -9.80 5.33
CA ALA A 100 1.97 -10.94 5.30
C ALA A 100 3.14 -10.79 6.30
N ALA A 101 3.75 -9.60 6.35
CA ALA A 101 4.80 -9.29 7.33
C ALA A 101 4.28 -9.36 8.78
N THR A 102 3.09 -8.80 9.04
CA THR A 102 2.42 -8.87 10.34
C THR A 102 2.20 -10.32 10.79
N ILE A 103 1.66 -11.16 9.90
CA ILE A 103 1.43 -12.58 10.16
C ILE A 103 2.75 -13.31 10.40
N GLY A 104 3.79 -13.01 9.61
CA GLY A 104 5.13 -13.58 9.78
C GLY A 104 5.72 -13.28 11.16
N ASN A 105 5.68 -12.00 11.57
CA ASN A 105 6.15 -11.55 12.88
C ASN A 105 5.38 -12.22 14.02
N LEU A 106 4.04 -12.22 13.95
CA LEU A 106 3.19 -12.88 14.96
C LEU A 106 3.45 -14.39 15.04
N GLY A 107 3.67 -15.05 13.91
CA GLY A 107 4.01 -16.46 13.87
C GLY A 107 5.28 -16.77 14.68
N VAL A 108 6.33 -15.95 14.52
CA VAL A 108 7.57 -16.10 15.30
C VAL A 108 7.35 -15.77 16.77
N ILE A 109 6.62 -14.71 17.09
CA ILE A 109 6.32 -14.32 18.48
C ILE A 109 5.59 -15.44 19.22
N ILE A 110 4.58 -16.04 18.60
CA ILE A 110 3.71 -17.04 19.25
C ILE A 110 4.40 -18.40 19.36
N THR A 111 5.19 -18.78 18.35
CA THR A 111 5.69 -20.17 18.25
C THR A 111 7.20 -20.31 18.42
N GLY A 112 7.93 -19.19 18.41
CA GLY A 112 9.38 -19.16 18.39
C GLY A 112 9.99 -19.65 17.07
N ARG A 113 9.19 -19.90 16.02
CA ARG A 113 9.64 -20.48 14.75
C ARG A 113 9.27 -19.59 13.56
N VAL A 114 10.18 -19.56 12.58
CA VAL A 114 9.95 -18.90 11.30
C VAL A 114 9.09 -19.82 10.42
N PHE A 115 7.83 -19.44 10.19
CA PHE A 115 6.91 -20.17 9.32
C PHE A 115 7.16 -19.90 7.83
N VAL A 116 7.40 -18.62 7.51
CA VAL A 116 7.69 -18.16 6.16
C VAL A 116 8.99 -17.37 6.25
N GLN A 117 9.96 -17.74 5.42
CA GLN A 117 11.23 -17.02 5.35
C GLN A 117 10.98 -15.56 4.95
N PRO A 118 11.56 -14.57 5.66
CA PRO A 118 11.39 -13.14 5.34
C PRO A 118 11.70 -12.81 3.88
N GLU A 119 12.69 -13.47 3.29
CA GLU A 119 13.08 -13.34 1.89
C GLU A 119 11.93 -13.70 0.94
N THR A 120 11.17 -14.75 1.27
CA THR A 120 9.99 -15.15 0.50
C THR A 120 8.90 -14.08 0.56
N VAL A 121 8.71 -13.45 1.73
CA VAL A 121 7.74 -12.35 1.88
C VAL A 121 8.16 -11.14 1.06
N ILE A 122 9.45 -10.78 1.07
CA ILE A 122 9.99 -9.65 0.30
C ILE A 122 9.85 -9.90 -1.21
N ILE A 123 10.28 -11.07 -1.70
CA ILE A 123 10.18 -11.43 -3.12
C ILE A 123 8.71 -11.46 -3.54
N GLY A 124 7.85 -12.08 -2.72
CA GLY A 124 6.41 -12.11 -2.95
C GLY A 124 5.79 -10.72 -3.03
N PHE A 125 6.18 -9.81 -2.13
CA PHE A 125 5.74 -8.42 -2.16
C PHE A 125 6.18 -7.68 -3.42
N ILE A 126 7.43 -7.82 -3.85
CA ILE A 126 7.94 -7.17 -5.07
C ILE A 126 7.19 -7.67 -6.32
N LEU A 127 6.99 -8.99 -6.42
CA LEU A 127 6.23 -9.58 -7.53
C LEU A 127 4.77 -9.14 -7.52
N LEU A 128 4.14 -9.14 -6.35
CA LEU A 128 2.76 -8.68 -6.17
C LEU A 128 2.60 -7.20 -6.55
N LEU A 129 3.55 -6.37 -6.12
CA LEU A 129 3.58 -4.95 -6.46
C LEU A 129 3.67 -4.76 -7.97
N ALA A 130 4.61 -5.43 -8.65
CA ALA A 130 4.77 -5.34 -10.09
C ALA A 130 3.49 -5.75 -10.84
N VAL A 131 2.90 -6.89 -10.46
CA VAL A 131 1.69 -7.41 -11.10
C VAL A 131 0.49 -6.49 -10.87
N LEU A 132 0.25 -6.05 -9.64
CA LEU A 132 -0.92 -5.23 -9.33
C LEU A 132 -0.83 -3.82 -9.92
N VAL A 133 0.38 -3.23 -9.97
CA VAL A 133 0.60 -1.94 -10.63
C VAL A 133 0.35 -2.05 -12.13
N GLU A 134 0.86 -3.10 -12.79
CA GLU A 134 0.66 -3.33 -14.23
C GLU A 134 -0.81 -3.57 -14.56
N LEU A 135 -1.51 -4.40 -13.76
CA LEU A 135 -2.94 -4.63 -13.93
C LEU A 135 -3.74 -3.33 -13.75
N GLY A 136 -3.36 -2.50 -12.78
CA GLY A 136 -3.96 -1.20 -12.57
C GLY A 136 -3.77 -0.26 -13.78
N ASP A 137 -2.56 -0.23 -14.34
CA ASP A 137 -2.24 0.57 -15.53
C ASP A 137 -3.05 0.14 -16.77
N ILE A 138 -3.22 -1.17 -16.97
CA ILE A 138 -4.08 -1.73 -18.03
C ILE A 138 -5.55 -1.31 -17.84
N LEU A 139 -6.04 -1.32 -16.60
CA LEU A 139 -7.41 -0.90 -16.29
C LEU A 139 -7.61 0.59 -16.54
N ASP A 140 -6.66 1.43 -16.12
CA ASP A 140 -6.68 2.87 -16.37
C ASP A 140 -6.75 3.17 -17.88
N HIS A 141 -5.91 2.52 -18.70
CA HIS A 141 -5.95 2.65 -20.17
C HIS A 141 -7.31 2.27 -20.76
N ARG A 142 -7.93 1.18 -20.28
CA ARG A 142 -9.26 0.74 -20.73
C ARG A 142 -10.33 1.75 -20.35
N VAL A 143 -10.31 2.27 -19.12
CA VAL A 143 -11.27 3.27 -18.64
C VAL A 143 -11.14 4.57 -19.42
N MET A 144 -9.92 5.04 -19.70
CA MET A 144 -9.68 6.23 -20.51
C MET A 144 -10.19 6.04 -21.95
N LYS A 145 -9.90 4.89 -22.57
CA LYS A 145 -10.40 4.57 -23.91
C LYS A 145 -11.93 4.60 -23.93
N LEU A 146 -12.58 3.95 -22.97
CA LEU A 146 -14.04 3.96 -22.85
C LEU A 146 -14.57 5.39 -22.73
N ARG A 147 -14.04 6.20 -21.81
CA ARG A 147 -14.42 7.61 -21.64
C ARG A 147 -14.26 8.41 -22.94
N SER A 148 -13.17 8.22 -23.68
CA SER A 148 -12.96 8.91 -24.97
C SER A 148 -13.98 8.51 -26.04
N THR A 149 -14.39 7.24 -26.07
CA THR A 149 -15.43 6.74 -26.99
C THR A 149 -16.86 7.11 -26.58
N THR A 150 -17.12 7.37 -25.28
CA THR A 150 -18.45 7.82 -24.79
C THR A 150 -18.60 9.34 -24.71
N ARG A 151 -17.49 10.10 -24.68
CA ARG A 151 -17.50 11.58 -24.70
C ARG A 151 -17.76 12.29 -26.03
N PRO A 152 -17.94 11.68 -27.23
CA PRO A 152 -18.21 12.47 -28.43
C PRO A 152 -19.67 12.93 -28.55
N LEU A 153 -20.48 12.89 -27.49
CA LEU A 153 -21.93 13.19 -27.56
C LEU A 153 -22.39 14.41 -26.74
N LEU A 154 -21.49 15.18 -26.15
CA LEU A 154 -21.84 16.53 -25.70
C LEU A 154 -20.76 17.50 -26.17
N THR A 155 -21.15 18.43 -27.03
CA THR A 155 -20.36 19.62 -27.33
C THR A 155 -20.16 20.43 -26.05
N GLU A 156 -19.08 21.22 -25.99
CA GLU A 156 -18.73 22.04 -24.81
C GLU A 156 -19.89 22.97 -24.40
N GLU A 157 -20.74 23.35 -25.35
CA GLU A 157 -21.98 24.12 -25.17
C GLU A 157 -23.07 23.35 -24.42
N GLU A 158 -23.30 22.06 -24.74
CA GLU A 158 -24.34 21.24 -24.09
C GLU A 158 -23.97 20.89 -22.63
N TRP A 159 -22.69 20.89 -22.29
CA TRP A 159 -22.23 20.69 -20.91
C TRP A 159 -22.48 21.90 -20.01
N ILE A 160 -22.41 23.11 -20.58
CA ILE A 160 -22.67 24.36 -19.84
C ILE A 160 -24.17 24.49 -19.57
N GLU A 161 -25.04 24.14 -20.52
CA GLU A 161 -26.48 24.15 -20.29
C GLU A 161 -26.90 23.18 -19.17
N GLN A 162 -26.34 21.96 -19.14
CA GLN A 162 -26.77 20.93 -18.19
C GLN A 162 -26.31 21.16 -16.75
N VAL A 163 -25.27 21.98 -16.53
CA VAL A 163 -24.72 22.30 -15.19
C VAL A 163 -25.31 23.58 -14.61
N TYR A 164 -25.76 24.50 -15.47
CA TYR A 164 -26.25 25.82 -15.08
C TYR A 164 -27.76 26.04 -15.27
N SER A 165 -28.52 25.01 -15.70
CA SER A 165 -30.00 24.97 -15.64
C SER A 165 -30.51 24.25 -14.39
#